data_AF-A0A954MUF3-F1
#
_entry.id   AF-A0A954MUF3-F1
#
_cell.length_a   1.000
_cell.length_b   1.000
_cell.length_c   1.000
_cell.angle_alpha   90.00
_cell.angle_beta   90.00
_cell.angle_gamma   90.00
#
_symmetry.space_group_name_H-M   'P 1'
#
loop_
_entity.id
_entity.type
_entity.pdbx_description
1 polymer ?
#
loop_
_entity_poly.entity_id
_entity_poly.type
_entity_poly.pdbx_seq_one_letter_code
_entity_poly.pdbx_strand_id
1 'polypeptide(L)'
;MMRISLVLVTGLLVSGDLFAHNASEAKQTDTPASEAKSTVTEAKPAVTAKVRARKFAAKQKETTPEEREKNALAFVKEHHPELAEILAGLKENKPHEFQRGLREIQGVSQRIAKFREKQPERYTLEVQVWKAGSRARLLAAQGAMDDAASDELKEKIKAELLSQEEGKLKLLEYEQAELQKRLETVQGKLKNGRDGIETRVNQGADKLLSSAKKQQEAIEKRKELVAKRKIARTKETPKEAVSTKVTDEKPAAEKKPDAENK
;
A
#
# COMPACT_ATOMS: atom_id res chain seq x y z
N MET A 1 -49.55 9.09 16.34
CA MET A 1 -48.44 8.49 15.56
C MET A 1 -47.43 9.59 15.26
N MET A 2 -46.40 9.71 16.11
CA MET A 2 -45.37 10.75 16.00
C MET A 2 -44.31 10.36 14.97
N ARG A 3 -44.08 11.23 13.98
CA ARG A 3 -43.06 11.06 12.95
C ARG A 3 -41.70 11.48 13.52
N ILE A 4 -40.91 10.50 13.94
CA ILE A 4 -39.53 10.73 14.35
C ILE A 4 -38.72 10.99 13.07
N SER A 5 -38.62 12.23 12.61
CA SER A 5 -37.64 12.61 11.58
C SER A 5 -36.33 12.93 12.28
N LEU A 6 -35.46 11.93 12.44
CA LEU A 6 -34.10 12.15 12.93
C LEU A 6 -33.34 12.83 11.77
N VAL A 7 -33.24 14.15 11.80
CA VAL A 7 -32.37 14.89 10.90
C VAL A 7 -30.94 14.60 11.33
N LEU A 8 -30.39 13.49 10.84
CA LEU A 8 -28.95 13.28 10.83
C LEU A 8 -28.37 14.36 9.92
N VAL A 9 -27.90 15.44 10.55
CA VAL A 9 -27.15 16.54 9.92
C VAL A 9 -26.01 15.92 9.12
N THR A 10 -26.25 15.82 7.82
CA THR A 10 -25.25 15.55 6.81
C THR A 10 -24.29 16.73 6.77
N GLY A 11 -23.00 16.48 6.94
CA GLY A 11 -21.97 17.41 6.49
C GLY A 11 -20.85 17.65 7.48
N LEU A 12 -19.97 16.68 7.66
CA LEU A 12 -18.56 16.92 7.34
C LEU A 12 -17.92 15.57 7.03
N LEU A 13 -17.72 15.33 5.73
CA LEU A 13 -16.65 14.46 5.27
C LEU A 13 -15.38 14.97 5.96
N VAL A 14 -14.89 14.22 6.95
CA VAL A 14 -13.47 14.28 7.31
C VAL A 14 -12.75 13.65 6.13
N SER A 15 -12.54 14.46 5.09
CA SER A 15 -11.65 14.13 3.98
C SER A 15 -10.25 13.99 4.56
N GLY A 16 -9.87 12.74 4.84
CA GLY A 16 -8.49 12.35 5.09
C GLY A 16 -7.67 12.31 3.80
N ASP A 17 -7.73 13.39 3.02
CA ASP A 17 -6.91 13.62 1.81
C ASP A 17 -5.99 14.84 2.05
N LEU A 18 -5.20 14.80 3.12
CA LEU A 18 -3.94 15.55 3.18
C LEU A 18 -2.81 14.52 3.12
N PHE A 19 -2.46 14.06 1.92
CA PHE A 19 -1.10 13.65 1.52
C PHE A 19 -1.11 13.05 0.10
N ALA A 20 -1.19 13.91 -0.93
CA ALA A 20 -0.69 13.61 -2.28
C ALA A 20 -0.62 14.88 -3.16
N HIS A 21 0.18 15.86 -2.77
CA HIS A 21 0.74 16.81 -3.72
C HIS A 21 2.26 16.66 -3.74
N ASN A 22 2.68 15.82 -4.69
CA ASN A 22 4.03 15.74 -5.19
C ASN A 22 3.98 16.14 -6.67
N ALA A 23 4.97 16.93 -7.08
CA ALA A 23 5.37 17.29 -8.43
C ALA A 23 4.70 18.52 -9.09
N SER A 24 5.56 19.54 -9.21
CA SER A 24 5.94 20.16 -10.49
C SER A 24 5.14 21.38 -10.95
N GLU A 25 5.45 22.53 -10.36
CA GLU A 25 5.34 23.82 -11.05
C GLU A 25 6.64 24.13 -11.79
N ALA A 26 6.62 23.99 -13.13
CA ALA A 26 7.55 24.67 -14.01
C ALA A 26 6.92 24.87 -15.41
N LYS A 27 6.53 26.12 -15.65
CA LYS A 27 6.42 26.86 -16.94
C LYS A 27 5.33 26.47 -17.96
N GLN A 28 4.39 27.41 -18.08
CA GLN A 28 3.62 27.75 -19.28
C GLN A 28 4.52 28.36 -20.37
N THR A 29 4.28 27.98 -21.63
CA THR A 29 4.33 28.85 -22.82
C THR A 29 3.30 28.37 -23.84
N ASP A 30 2.59 29.32 -24.43
CA ASP A 30 1.47 29.19 -25.37
C ASP A 30 1.85 28.68 -26.79
N THR A 31 0.93 27.87 -27.37
CA THR A 31 0.32 27.74 -28.74
C THR A 31 0.95 28.43 -30.00
N PRO A 32 0.58 28.12 -31.28
CA PRO A 32 -0.10 26.97 -31.94
C PRO A 32 0.52 26.41 -33.27
N ALA A 33 -0.01 25.25 -33.70
CA ALA A 33 -0.33 24.73 -35.06
C ALA A 33 0.75 24.58 -36.17
N SER A 34 0.96 23.34 -36.63
CA SER A 34 0.98 22.97 -38.07
C SER A 34 0.94 21.45 -38.27
N GLU A 35 0.22 21.02 -39.31
CA GLU A 35 -0.06 19.65 -39.74
C GLU A 35 1.18 18.95 -40.34
N ALA A 36 1.37 17.66 -40.05
CA ALA A 36 1.88 16.69 -41.04
C ALA A 36 1.68 15.24 -40.56
N LYS A 37 1.35 14.42 -41.56
CA LYS A 37 0.86 13.04 -41.55
C LYS A 37 2.02 12.03 -41.66
N SER A 38 1.84 10.83 -41.08
CA SER A 38 2.36 9.48 -41.49
C SER A 38 2.72 8.64 -40.25
N THR A 39 1.86 7.71 -39.80
CA THR A 39 1.83 6.26 -40.14
C THR A 39 3.12 5.49 -39.84
N VAL A 40 3.02 4.50 -38.93
CA VAL A 40 3.49 3.08 -39.05
C VAL A 40 3.81 2.49 -37.66
N THR A 41 2.93 1.57 -37.24
CA THR A 41 3.22 0.24 -36.64
C THR A 41 3.63 0.08 -35.17
N GLU A 42 2.63 -0.37 -34.38
CA GLU A 42 2.64 -1.60 -33.55
C GLU A 42 3.72 -1.79 -32.46
N ALA A 43 3.31 -1.76 -31.18
CA ALA A 43 3.41 -2.91 -30.26
C ALA A 43 2.97 -2.59 -28.81
N LYS A 44 2.09 -3.44 -28.30
CA LYS A 44 1.66 -3.65 -26.89
C LYS A 44 2.84 -3.68 -25.89
N PRO A 45 2.60 -3.31 -24.61
CA PRO A 45 2.49 -4.38 -23.61
C PRO A 45 1.39 -4.11 -22.56
N ALA A 46 0.17 -4.55 -22.84
CA ALA A 46 -0.96 -4.54 -21.89
C ALA A 46 -1.05 -5.81 -21.02
N VAL A 47 0.08 -6.45 -20.67
CA VAL A 47 0.07 -7.77 -19.98
C VAL A 47 0.67 -7.72 -18.57
N THR A 48 1.42 -6.69 -18.19
CA THR A 48 2.06 -6.63 -16.85
C THR A 48 1.23 -5.88 -15.78
N ALA A 49 0.22 -5.10 -16.17
CA ALA A 49 -0.69 -4.44 -15.22
C ALA A 49 -1.71 -5.41 -14.59
N LYS A 50 -2.13 -6.46 -15.32
CA LYS A 50 -3.20 -7.37 -14.88
C LYS A 50 -2.73 -8.45 -13.88
N VAL A 51 -1.42 -8.69 -13.79
CA VAL A 51 -0.83 -9.66 -12.84
C VAL A 51 -0.55 -9.03 -11.47
N ARG A 52 -0.21 -7.73 -11.42
CA ARG A 52 -0.07 -7.01 -10.13
C ARG A 52 -1.41 -6.78 -9.43
N ALA A 53 -2.49 -6.51 -10.18
CA ALA A 53 -3.82 -6.33 -9.60
C ALA A 53 -4.38 -7.62 -8.94
N ARG A 54 -3.96 -8.81 -9.39
CA ARG A 54 -4.44 -10.10 -8.85
C ARG A 54 -3.71 -10.56 -7.59
N LYS A 55 -2.50 -10.05 -7.31
CA LYS A 55 -1.69 -10.49 -6.15
C LYS A 55 -1.92 -9.65 -4.88
N PHE A 56 -2.55 -8.48 -4.98
CA PHE A 56 -2.96 -7.67 -3.82
C PHE A 56 -4.38 -7.97 -3.32
N ALA A 57 -5.19 -8.70 -4.09
CA ALA A 57 -6.54 -9.13 -3.67
C ALA A 57 -6.53 -10.42 -2.82
N ALA A 58 -5.41 -11.12 -2.72
CA ALA A 58 -5.34 -12.48 -2.17
C ALA A 58 -5.05 -12.56 -0.66
N LYS A 59 -5.19 -11.47 0.12
CA LYS A 59 -5.03 -11.53 1.58
C LYS A 59 -5.82 -10.48 2.36
N GLN A 60 -7.00 -10.14 1.90
CA GLN A 60 -8.05 -9.72 2.81
C GLN A 60 -9.05 -10.86 2.83
N LYS A 61 -9.14 -11.56 3.96
CA LYS A 61 -10.21 -12.52 4.23
C LYS A 61 -11.49 -11.73 3.98
N GLU A 62 -12.22 -12.02 2.90
CA GLU A 62 -13.46 -11.32 2.60
C GLU A 62 -14.42 -11.62 3.74
N THR A 63 -14.47 -10.73 4.73
CA THR A 63 -15.38 -10.85 5.85
C THR A 63 -16.78 -10.74 5.28
N THR A 64 -17.61 -11.75 5.57
CA THR A 64 -18.99 -11.76 5.10
C THR A 64 -19.70 -10.49 5.59
N PRO A 65 -20.75 -10.01 4.89
CA PRO A 65 -21.52 -8.86 5.34
C PRO A 65 -21.97 -9.00 6.80
N GLU A 66 -22.41 -10.19 7.21
CA GLU A 66 -22.83 -10.50 8.57
C GLU A 66 -21.70 -10.35 9.62
N GLU A 67 -20.49 -10.82 9.29
CA GLU A 67 -19.32 -10.64 10.16
C GLU A 67 -18.97 -9.16 10.34
N ARG A 68 -19.11 -8.35 9.28
CA ARG A 68 -18.86 -6.90 9.34
C ARG A 68 -19.86 -6.20 10.24
N GLU A 69 -21.13 -6.57 10.17
CA GLU A 69 -22.16 -6.06 11.07
C GLU A 69 -21.90 -6.45 12.52
N LYS A 70 -21.59 -7.72 12.78
CA LYS A 70 -21.27 -8.21 14.12
C LYS A 70 -20.07 -7.46 14.73
N ASN A 71 -19.01 -7.24 13.95
CA ASN A 71 -17.82 -6.53 14.40
C ASN A 71 -18.11 -5.05 14.71
N ALA A 72 -18.90 -4.39 13.86
CA ALA A 72 -19.31 -3.00 14.11
C ALA A 72 -20.16 -2.87 15.38
N LEU A 73 -21.12 -3.77 15.59
CA LEU A 73 -21.93 -3.79 16.81
C LEU A 73 -21.10 -4.11 18.05
N ALA A 74 -20.14 -5.03 17.96
CA ALA A 74 -19.21 -5.32 19.05
C ALA A 74 -18.35 -4.10 19.40
N PHE A 75 -17.84 -3.40 18.39
CA PHE A 75 -17.05 -2.17 18.58
C PHE A 75 -17.86 -1.09 19.30
N VAL A 76 -19.11 -0.86 18.92
CA VAL A 76 -19.96 0.13 19.60
C VAL A 76 -20.26 -0.30 21.02
N LYS A 77 -20.59 -1.57 21.26
CA LYS A 77 -20.86 -2.09 22.61
C LYS A 77 -19.66 -1.94 23.55
N GLU A 78 -18.46 -2.16 23.04
CA GLU A 78 -17.22 -2.03 23.82
C GLU A 78 -16.90 -0.57 24.16
N HIS A 79 -17.06 0.34 23.20
CA HIS A 79 -16.54 1.70 23.34
C HIS A 79 -17.60 2.76 23.68
N HIS A 80 -18.86 2.54 23.28
CA HIS A 80 -19.98 3.47 23.48
C HIS A 80 -21.33 2.74 23.65
N PRO A 81 -21.63 2.19 24.84
CA PRO A 81 -22.81 1.37 25.07
C PRO A 81 -24.14 2.11 24.80
N GLU A 82 -24.25 3.39 25.15
CA GLU A 82 -25.46 4.18 24.88
C GLU A 82 -25.83 4.23 23.38
N LEU A 83 -24.82 4.26 22.49
CA LEU A 83 -25.06 4.24 21.04
C LEU A 83 -25.52 2.85 20.59
N ALA A 84 -25.07 1.77 21.25
CA ALA A 84 -25.55 0.42 20.96
C ALA A 84 -27.04 0.27 21.27
N GLU A 85 -27.52 0.88 22.37
CA GLU A 85 -28.94 0.90 22.75
C GLU A 85 -29.78 1.64 21.70
N ILE A 86 -29.30 2.80 21.24
CA ILE A 86 -29.99 3.59 20.20
C ILE A 86 -30.05 2.83 18.88
N LEU A 87 -28.96 2.17 18.48
CA LEU A 87 -28.94 1.32 17.28
C LEU A 87 -29.90 0.14 17.39
N ALA A 88 -30.06 -0.46 18.57
CA ALA A 88 -31.04 -1.52 18.79
C ALA A 88 -32.48 -1.00 18.57
N GLY A 89 -32.82 0.15 19.14
CA GLY A 89 -34.14 0.78 18.91
C GLY A 89 -34.37 1.21 17.46
N LEU A 90 -33.33 1.69 16.77
CA LEU A 90 -33.39 2.03 15.34
C LEU A 90 -33.62 0.78 14.47
N LYS A 91 -33.05 -0.37 14.83
CA LYS A 91 -33.22 -1.61 14.07
C LYS A 91 -34.69 -2.02 13.97
N GLU A 92 -35.45 -1.83 15.04
CA GLU A 92 -36.87 -2.20 15.11
C GLU A 92 -37.77 -1.13 14.45
N ASN A 93 -37.54 0.14 14.76
CA ASN A 93 -38.45 1.21 14.38
C ASN A 93 -38.12 1.86 13.02
N LYS A 94 -36.84 1.84 12.62
CA LYS A 94 -36.31 2.54 11.45
C LYS A 94 -35.13 1.79 10.81
N PRO A 95 -35.38 0.65 10.16
CA PRO A 95 -34.32 -0.21 9.61
C PRO A 95 -33.41 0.52 8.60
N HIS A 96 -33.93 1.49 7.86
CA HIS A 96 -33.12 2.30 6.93
C HIS A 96 -32.08 3.17 7.65
N GLU A 97 -32.48 3.88 8.71
CA GLU A 97 -31.56 4.71 9.51
C GLU A 97 -30.55 3.84 10.27
N PHE A 98 -30.98 2.67 10.73
CA PHE A 98 -30.09 1.67 11.32
C PHE A 98 -28.99 1.25 10.33
N GLN A 99 -29.36 0.86 9.10
CA GLN A 99 -28.38 0.45 8.08
C GLN A 99 -27.40 1.57 7.73
N ARG A 100 -27.88 2.82 7.68
CA ARG A 100 -27.05 3.99 7.43
C ARG A 100 -26.03 4.19 8.55
N GLY A 101 -26.48 4.26 9.80
CA GLY A 101 -25.59 4.43 10.95
C GLY A 101 -24.59 3.27 11.08
N LEU A 102 -25.05 2.04 10.84
CA LEU A 102 -24.19 0.86 10.87
C LEU A 102 -23.08 0.92 9.81
N ARG A 103 -23.37 1.41 8.60
CA ARG A 103 -22.36 1.57 7.53
C ARG A 103 -21.27 2.57 7.93
N GLU A 104 -21.66 3.68 8.56
CA GLU A 104 -20.70 4.68 9.06
C GLU A 104 -19.79 4.09 10.13
N ILE A 105 -20.37 3.36 11.09
CA ILE A 105 -19.64 2.68 12.16
C ILE A 105 -18.74 1.58 11.60
N GLN A 106 -19.18 0.82 10.60
CA GLN A 106 -18.34 -0.16 9.92
C GLN A 106 -17.09 0.49 9.32
N GLY A 107 -17.25 1.61 8.61
CA GLY A 107 -16.11 2.34 8.02
C GLY A 107 -15.12 2.81 9.09
N VAL A 108 -15.62 3.39 10.18
CA VAL A 108 -14.77 3.89 11.26
C VAL A 108 -14.10 2.75 12.04
N SER A 109 -14.86 1.75 12.49
CA SER A 109 -14.33 0.62 13.24
C SER A 109 -13.27 -0.16 12.46
N GLN A 110 -13.47 -0.39 11.15
CA GLN A 110 -12.47 -1.03 10.29
C GLN A 110 -11.22 -0.18 10.12
N ARG A 111 -11.38 1.14 9.96
CA ARG A 111 -10.24 2.07 9.88
C ARG A 111 -9.41 2.02 11.16
N ILE A 112 -10.05 2.12 12.32
CA ILE A 112 -9.40 2.11 13.63
C ILE A 112 -8.76 0.75 13.93
N ALA A 113 -9.45 -0.36 13.62
CA ALA A 113 -8.97 -1.72 13.88
C ALA A 113 -7.61 -2.03 13.21
N LYS A 114 -7.27 -1.38 12.09
CA LYS A 114 -5.96 -1.52 11.43
C LYS A 114 -4.78 -1.18 12.33
N PHE A 115 -4.98 -0.31 13.32
CA PHE A 115 -3.93 0.14 14.23
C PHE A 115 -3.80 -0.74 15.47
N ARG A 116 -4.78 -1.61 15.77
CA ARG A 116 -4.86 -2.34 17.04
C ARG A 116 -3.60 -3.15 17.36
N GLU A 117 -3.04 -3.86 16.38
CA GLU A 117 -1.86 -4.70 16.58
C GLU A 117 -0.54 -3.95 16.38
N LYS A 118 -0.47 -3.06 15.38
CA LYS A 118 0.78 -2.44 14.95
C LYS A 118 1.10 -1.14 15.70
N GLN A 119 0.07 -0.41 16.09
CA GLN A 119 0.15 0.94 16.68
C GLN A 119 -0.92 1.07 17.79
N PRO A 120 -0.77 0.35 18.91
CA PRO A 120 -1.80 0.28 19.97
C PRO A 120 -2.08 1.64 20.63
N GLU A 121 -1.07 2.51 20.70
CA GLU A 121 -1.22 3.88 21.19
C GLU A 121 -2.13 4.71 20.25
N ARG A 122 -1.85 4.69 18.94
CA ARG A 122 -2.71 5.31 17.92
C ARG A 122 -4.13 4.76 17.96
N TYR A 123 -4.29 3.44 18.10
CA TYR A 123 -5.61 2.81 18.25
C TYR A 123 -6.39 3.44 19.41
N THR A 124 -5.74 3.60 20.57
CA THR A 124 -6.36 4.17 21.77
C THR A 124 -6.78 5.63 21.55
N LEU A 125 -5.93 6.44 20.93
CA LEU A 125 -6.22 7.84 20.62
C LEU A 125 -7.38 7.98 19.61
N GLU A 126 -7.38 7.17 18.54
CA GLU A 126 -8.46 7.15 17.55
C GLU A 126 -9.81 6.76 18.16
N VAL A 127 -9.81 5.77 19.07
CA VAL A 127 -11.03 5.39 19.81
C VAL A 127 -11.52 6.55 20.68
N GLN A 128 -10.63 7.26 21.38
CA GLN A 128 -11.01 8.42 22.20
C GLN A 128 -11.65 9.53 21.35
N VAL A 129 -11.03 9.90 20.22
CA VAL A 129 -11.56 10.90 19.29
C VAL A 129 -12.94 10.48 18.77
N TRP A 130 -13.10 9.21 18.41
CA TRP A 130 -14.38 8.70 17.94
C TRP A 130 -15.46 8.73 19.04
N LYS A 131 -15.12 8.35 20.28
CA LYS A 131 -16.04 8.36 21.42
C LYS A 131 -16.55 9.78 21.70
N ALA A 132 -15.65 10.76 21.80
CA ALA A 132 -15.99 12.15 22.05
C ALA A 132 -16.91 12.72 20.96
N GLY A 133 -16.56 12.48 19.68
CA GLY A 133 -17.41 12.91 18.56
C GLY A 133 -18.78 12.22 18.52
N SER A 134 -18.87 10.96 18.96
CA SER A 134 -20.14 10.22 19.02
C SER A 134 -21.04 10.72 20.14
N ARG A 135 -20.47 11.03 21.31
CA ARG A 135 -21.19 11.65 22.45
C ARG A 135 -21.70 13.05 22.13
N ALA A 136 -20.86 13.88 21.51
CA ALA A 136 -21.27 15.22 21.08
C ALA A 136 -22.49 15.19 20.16
N ARG A 137 -22.51 14.24 19.19
CA ARG A 137 -23.67 14.04 18.30
C ARG A 137 -24.90 13.53 19.04
N LEU A 138 -24.71 12.64 20.01
CA LEU A 138 -25.81 12.13 20.82
C LEU A 138 -26.46 13.25 21.64
N LEU A 139 -25.65 14.07 22.32
CA LEU A 139 -26.11 15.24 23.06
C LEU A 139 -26.83 16.25 22.15
N ALA A 140 -26.30 16.48 20.95
CA ALA A 140 -26.95 17.35 19.96
C ALA A 140 -28.32 16.79 19.51
N ALA A 141 -28.41 15.47 19.31
CA ALA A 141 -29.67 14.82 18.95
C ALA A 141 -30.69 14.90 20.09
N GLN A 142 -30.27 14.73 21.35
CA GLN A 142 -31.12 14.93 22.53
C GLN A 142 -31.68 16.36 22.58
N GLY A 143 -30.82 17.36 22.39
CA GLY A 143 -31.24 18.77 22.35
C GLY A 143 -32.23 19.12 21.24
N ALA A 144 -32.16 18.42 20.11
CA ALA A 144 -33.12 18.58 19.02
C ALA A 144 -34.49 17.95 19.33
N MET A 145 -34.59 17.04 20.29
CA MET A 145 -35.84 16.39 20.69
C MET A 145 -36.56 17.16 21.80
N ASP A 146 -35.81 17.80 22.70
CA ASP A 146 -36.38 18.49 23.86
C ASP A 146 -36.88 19.93 23.54
N ASP A 147 -36.79 20.38 22.28
CA ASP A 147 -37.14 21.74 21.78
C ASP A 147 -36.53 22.91 22.59
N ALA A 148 -35.56 22.60 23.47
CA ALA A 148 -34.88 23.53 24.35
C ALA A 148 -33.38 23.24 24.29
N ALA A 149 -32.66 24.02 23.49
CA ALA A 149 -31.20 24.06 23.55
C ALA A 149 -30.77 24.81 24.83
N SER A 150 -30.85 24.12 25.98
CA SER A 150 -30.40 24.66 27.25
C SER A 150 -28.92 25.01 27.18
N ASP A 151 -28.51 26.06 27.89
CA ASP A 151 -27.10 26.45 27.89
C ASP A 151 -26.22 25.36 28.53
N GLU A 152 -26.75 24.59 29.48
CA GLU A 152 -26.08 23.40 30.04
C GLU A 152 -25.78 22.34 28.97
N LEU A 153 -26.73 22.06 28.08
CA LEU A 153 -26.52 21.09 27.00
C LEU A 153 -25.46 21.58 26.01
N LYS A 154 -25.48 22.88 25.68
CA LYS A 154 -24.45 23.49 24.83
C LYS A 154 -23.07 23.36 25.46
N GLU A 155 -22.93 23.59 26.76
CA GLU A 155 -21.66 23.42 27.47
C GLU A 155 -21.18 21.95 27.47
N LYS A 156 -22.09 20.99 27.64
CA LYS A 156 -21.74 19.55 27.50
C LYS A 156 -21.26 19.21 26.08
N ILE A 157 -21.93 19.72 25.05
CA ILE A 157 -21.51 19.51 23.65
C ILE A 157 -20.12 20.13 23.43
N LYS A 158 -19.89 21.37 23.89
CA LYS A 158 -18.57 22.02 23.79
C LYS A 158 -17.48 21.22 24.49
N ALA A 159 -17.75 20.68 25.68
CA ALA A 159 -16.79 19.87 26.42
C ALA A 159 -16.40 18.59 25.66
N GLU A 160 -17.37 17.88 25.06
CA GLU A 160 -17.08 16.70 24.24
C GLU A 160 -16.33 17.07 22.94
N LEU A 161 -16.66 18.20 22.31
CA LEU A 161 -15.92 18.70 21.14
C LEU A 161 -14.48 19.10 21.50
N LEU A 162 -14.26 19.73 22.66
CA LEU A 162 -12.94 20.04 23.17
C LEU A 162 -12.12 18.74 23.36
N SER A 163 -12.71 17.74 24.01
CA SER A 163 -12.07 16.43 24.19
C SER A 163 -11.72 15.77 22.85
N GLN A 164 -12.58 15.93 21.84
CA GLN A 164 -12.31 15.46 20.48
C GLN A 164 -11.10 16.16 19.86
N GLU A 165 -10.99 17.48 19.97
CA GLU A 165 -9.84 18.24 19.44
C GLU A 165 -8.54 17.92 20.19
N GLU A 166 -8.59 17.80 21.52
CA GLU A 166 -7.45 17.35 22.32
C GLU A 166 -6.96 15.96 21.89
N GLY A 167 -7.87 15.03 21.61
CA GLY A 167 -7.52 13.71 21.10
C GLY A 167 -6.87 13.76 19.72
N LYS A 168 -7.32 14.66 18.84
CA LYS A 168 -6.69 14.87 17.52
C LYS A 168 -5.29 15.46 17.66
N LEU A 169 -5.10 16.42 18.57
CA LEU A 169 -3.78 16.99 18.86
C LEU A 169 -2.80 15.91 19.31
N LYS A 170 -3.20 15.06 20.26
CA LYS A 170 -2.37 13.92 20.71
C LYS A 170 -2.03 12.96 19.57
N LEU A 171 -2.97 12.74 18.63
CA LEU A 171 -2.70 11.90 17.46
C LEU A 171 -1.67 12.54 16.53
N LEU A 172 -1.70 13.86 16.34
CA LEU A 172 -0.69 14.59 15.58
C LEU A 172 0.68 14.58 16.27
N GLU A 173 0.72 14.73 17.59
CA GLU A 173 1.95 14.62 18.39
C GLU A 173 2.57 13.22 18.28
N TYR A 174 1.73 12.18 18.34
CA TYR A 174 2.17 10.80 18.12
C TYR A 174 2.75 10.61 16.70
N GLU A 175 2.07 11.12 15.67
CA GLU A 175 2.56 11.04 14.29
C GLU A 175 3.87 11.81 14.11
N GLN A 176 4.00 12.99 14.72
CA GLN A 176 5.25 13.77 14.72
C GLN A 176 6.40 12.95 15.33
N ALA A 177 6.18 12.33 16.49
CA ALA A 177 7.19 11.52 17.17
C ALA A 177 7.65 10.31 16.31
N GLU A 178 6.71 9.62 15.66
CA GLU A 178 7.04 8.50 14.77
C GLU A 178 7.81 8.96 13.52
N LEU A 179 7.43 10.10 12.92
CA LEU A 179 8.14 10.68 11.79
C LEU A 179 9.56 11.10 12.18
N GLN A 180 9.75 11.62 13.38
CA GLN A 180 11.07 12.00 13.90
C GLN A 180 11.98 10.77 14.05
N LYS A 181 11.50 9.66 14.63
CA LYS A 181 12.27 8.40 14.70
C LYS A 181 12.67 7.89 13.31
N ARG A 182 11.76 7.99 12.34
CA ARG A 182 12.03 7.60 10.96
C ARG A 182 13.09 8.50 10.32
N LEU A 183 13.03 9.80 10.59
CA LEU A 183 13.99 10.79 10.12
C LEU A 183 15.39 10.50 10.68
N GLU A 184 15.50 10.23 11.99
CA GLU A 184 16.76 9.83 12.63
C GLU A 184 17.34 8.55 12.00
N THR A 185 16.49 7.55 11.72
CA THR A 185 16.90 6.32 11.05
C THR A 185 17.45 6.60 9.64
N VAL A 186 16.79 7.46 8.87
CA VAL A 186 17.24 7.84 7.52
C VAL A 186 18.54 8.63 7.60
N GLN A 187 18.67 9.55 8.54
CA GLN A 187 19.91 10.31 8.77
C GLN A 187 21.07 9.39 9.15
N GLY A 188 20.84 8.39 10.02
CA GLY A 188 21.83 7.38 10.35
C GLY A 188 22.28 6.57 9.13
N LYS A 189 21.34 6.17 8.25
CA LYS A 189 21.65 5.50 6.98
C LYS A 189 22.44 6.39 6.04
N LEU A 190 22.12 7.69 5.97
CA LEU A 190 22.87 8.65 5.15
C LEU A 190 24.30 8.81 5.67
N LYS A 191 24.48 8.92 6.99
CA LYS A 191 25.81 9.00 7.61
C LYS A 191 26.64 7.74 7.34
N ASN A 192 26.10 6.56 7.65
CA ASN A 192 26.78 5.28 7.37
C ASN A 192 27.05 5.09 5.87
N GLY A 193 26.12 5.56 5.04
CA GLY A 193 26.29 5.66 3.60
C GLY A 193 27.52 6.46 3.26
N ARG A 194 27.59 7.72 3.72
CA ARG A 194 28.69 8.67 3.48
C ARG A 194 30.03 8.15 3.97
N ASP A 195 30.08 7.67 5.20
CA ASP A 195 31.31 7.18 5.84
C ASP A 195 31.85 5.93 5.14
N GLY A 196 30.96 5.09 4.60
CA GLY A 196 31.34 3.87 3.87
C GLY A 196 31.55 4.06 2.36
N ILE A 197 31.47 5.28 1.81
CA ILE A 197 31.62 5.50 0.35
C ILE A 197 32.98 5.03 -0.10
N GLU A 198 34.05 5.51 0.53
CA GLU A 198 35.43 5.21 0.12
C GLU A 198 35.70 3.70 0.16
N THR A 199 35.30 3.04 1.25
CA THR A 199 35.44 1.58 1.37
C THR A 199 34.69 0.84 0.26
N ARG A 200 33.45 1.22 -0.06
CA ARG A 200 32.67 0.57 -1.13
C ARG A 200 33.26 0.86 -2.51
N VAL A 201 33.80 2.07 -2.74
CA VAL A 201 34.50 2.43 -3.98
C VAL A 201 35.75 1.57 -4.14
N ASN A 202 36.58 1.45 -3.10
CA ASN A 202 37.79 0.63 -3.13
C ASN A 202 37.47 -0.85 -3.35
N GLN A 203 36.49 -1.40 -2.62
CA GLN A 203 36.01 -2.77 -2.84
C GLN A 203 35.46 -2.98 -4.26
N GLY A 204 34.78 -1.96 -4.82
CA GLY A 204 34.30 -1.98 -6.20
C GLY A 204 35.46 -2.00 -7.20
N ALA A 205 36.46 -1.14 -7.00
CA ALA A 205 37.65 -1.06 -7.83
C ALA A 205 38.43 -2.40 -7.82
N ASP A 206 38.66 -2.99 -6.65
CA ASP A 206 39.38 -4.27 -6.51
C ASP A 206 38.66 -5.42 -7.21
N LYS A 207 37.33 -5.48 -7.09
CA LYS A 207 36.51 -6.48 -7.77
C LYS A 207 36.59 -6.32 -9.30
N LEU A 208 36.55 -5.09 -9.80
CA LEU A 208 36.67 -4.82 -11.23
C LEU A 208 38.06 -5.21 -11.74
N LEU A 209 39.12 -4.80 -11.06
CA LEU A 209 40.51 -5.10 -11.43
C LEU A 209 40.78 -6.62 -11.41
N SER A 210 40.35 -7.33 -10.37
CA SER A 210 40.50 -8.79 -10.28
C SER A 210 39.69 -9.52 -11.35
N SER A 211 38.49 -9.04 -11.69
CA SER A 211 37.70 -9.63 -12.77
C SER A 211 38.34 -9.42 -14.15
N ALA A 212 38.90 -8.22 -14.41
CA ALA A 212 39.61 -7.91 -15.65
C ALA A 212 40.86 -8.78 -15.83
N LYS A 213 41.66 -8.98 -14.76
CA LYS A 213 42.83 -9.88 -14.79
C LYS A 213 42.44 -11.32 -15.14
N LYS A 214 41.41 -11.87 -14.49
CA LYS A 214 40.89 -13.22 -14.79
C LYS A 214 40.42 -13.35 -16.24
N GLN A 215 39.80 -12.31 -16.80
CA GLN A 215 39.41 -12.30 -18.21
C GLN A 215 40.62 -12.30 -19.14
N GLN A 216 41.65 -11.49 -18.87
CA GLN A 216 42.89 -11.52 -19.66
C GLN A 216 43.57 -12.89 -19.62
N GLU A 217 43.70 -13.50 -18.45
CA GLU A 217 44.28 -14.85 -18.33
C GLU A 217 43.48 -15.90 -19.12
N ALA A 218 42.15 -15.82 -19.09
CA ALA A 218 41.30 -16.71 -19.88
C ALA A 218 41.48 -16.50 -21.39
N ILE A 219 41.65 -15.24 -21.83
CA ILE A 219 41.94 -14.90 -23.23
C ILE A 219 43.30 -15.46 -23.66
N GLU A 220 44.35 -15.28 -22.85
CA GLU A 220 45.69 -15.79 -23.16
C GLU A 220 45.72 -17.33 -23.19
N LYS A 221 45.12 -18.00 -22.20
CA LYS A 221 44.98 -19.47 -22.21
C LYS A 221 44.24 -19.95 -23.47
N ARG A 222 43.19 -19.23 -23.89
CA ARG A 222 42.46 -19.57 -25.11
C ARG A 222 43.32 -19.38 -26.36
N LYS A 223 44.12 -18.32 -26.45
CA LYS A 223 45.07 -18.10 -27.56
C LYS A 223 46.11 -19.22 -27.62
N GLU A 224 46.69 -19.61 -26.48
CA GLU A 224 47.65 -20.72 -26.40
C GLU A 224 47.05 -22.05 -26.83
N LEU A 225 45.83 -22.37 -26.38
CA LEU A 225 45.13 -23.59 -26.79
C LEU A 225 44.86 -23.61 -28.31
N VAL A 226 44.49 -22.46 -28.88
CA VAL A 226 44.31 -22.32 -30.33
C VAL A 226 45.64 -22.50 -31.07
N ALA A 227 46.75 -21.94 -30.58
CA ALA A 227 48.08 -22.11 -31.16
C ALA A 227 48.55 -23.57 -31.11
N LYS A 228 48.40 -24.25 -29.97
CA LYS A 228 48.71 -25.68 -29.81
C LYS A 228 47.89 -26.55 -30.76
N ARG A 229 46.59 -26.29 -30.90
CA ARG A 229 45.73 -26.99 -31.87
C ARG A 229 46.17 -26.77 -33.31
N LYS A 230 46.62 -25.56 -33.69
CA LYS A 230 47.14 -25.29 -35.04
C LYS A 230 48.42 -26.07 -35.33
N ILE A 231 49.35 -26.16 -34.38
CA ILE A 231 50.62 -26.89 -34.53
C ILE A 231 50.39 -28.42 -34.59
N ALA A 232 49.46 -28.95 -33.80
CA ALA A 232 49.09 -30.36 -33.87
C ALA A 232 48.46 -30.71 -35.23
N ARG A 233 47.61 -29.81 -35.76
CA ARG A 233 46.96 -29.97 -37.07
C ARG A 233 47.91 -29.87 -38.27
N THR A 234 49.09 -29.26 -38.15
CA THR A 234 50.12 -29.25 -39.21
C THR A 234 51.11 -30.41 -39.13
N LYS A 235 51.13 -31.20 -38.04
CA LYS A 235 51.94 -32.42 -37.92
C LYS A 235 51.19 -33.70 -38.26
N GLU A 236 49.88 -33.67 -38.33
CA GLU A 236 49.07 -34.76 -38.87
C GLU A 236 48.80 -34.50 -40.36
N THR A 237 49.56 -35.17 -41.20
CA THR A 237 49.25 -35.37 -42.62
C THR A 237 47.89 -36.08 -42.76
N PRO A 238 46.94 -35.54 -43.55
CA PRO A 238 45.79 -36.33 -43.98
C PRO A 238 46.25 -37.28 -45.09
N LYS A 239 46.45 -38.56 -44.73
CA LYS A 239 46.19 -39.66 -45.66
C LYS A 239 44.73 -40.07 -45.46
N GLU A 240 44.07 -40.22 -46.59
CA GLU A 240 42.83 -40.97 -46.81
C GLU A 240 41.49 -40.26 -46.55
N ALA A 241 40.89 -39.89 -47.68
CA ALA A 241 39.48 -39.64 -47.85
C ALA A 241 38.68 -40.91 -47.61
N VAL A 242 37.62 -40.88 -46.78
CA VAL A 242 36.45 -41.74 -46.96
C VAL A 242 35.18 -40.98 -46.59
N SER A 243 34.28 -41.00 -47.56
CA SER A 243 32.89 -40.58 -47.58
C SER A 243 32.00 -41.41 -46.65
N THR A 244 31.11 -40.75 -45.90
CA THR A 244 29.73 -41.20 -45.61
C THR A 244 28.97 -40.00 -45.03
N LYS A 245 28.06 -39.38 -45.78
CA LYS A 245 26.65 -39.75 -45.99
C LYS A 245 25.73 -39.20 -44.89
N VAL A 246 25.04 -38.14 -45.29
CA VAL A 246 23.71 -37.64 -44.90
C VAL A 246 22.87 -38.62 -44.06
N THR A 247 22.40 -38.17 -42.90
CA THR A 247 21.01 -38.39 -42.48
C THR A 247 20.55 -37.26 -41.55
N ASP A 248 19.53 -36.53 -42.01
CA ASP A 248 18.55 -35.82 -41.19
C ASP A 248 18.06 -36.70 -40.04
N GLU A 249 18.01 -36.17 -38.81
CA GLU A 249 16.85 -36.41 -37.94
C GLU A 249 16.72 -35.37 -36.83
N LYS A 250 15.63 -34.62 -36.96
CA LYS A 250 14.95 -33.79 -35.96
C LYS A 250 14.26 -34.69 -34.93
N PRO A 251 14.29 -34.34 -33.64
CA PRO A 251 13.05 -34.36 -32.84
C PRO A 251 12.94 -33.07 -32.00
N ALA A 252 11.85 -32.28 -32.04
CA ALA A 252 10.55 -32.56 -31.41
C ALA A 252 10.74 -33.00 -29.94
N ALA A 253 10.65 -32.08 -28.97
CA ALA A 253 9.43 -31.76 -28.20
C ALA A 253 9.09 -32.76 -27.07
N GLU A 254 8.59 -32.21 -25.95
CA GLU A 254 8.07 -32.87 -24.72
C GLU A 254 9.12 -33.44 -23.75
N LYS A 255 9.02 -33.29 -22.41
CA LYS A 255 7.86 -33.13 -21.52
C LYS A 255 8.28 -32.52 -20.16
N LYS A 256 7.34 -31.81 -19.54
CA LYS A 256 7.33 -31.43 -18.11
C LYS A 256 7.42 -32.67 -17.20
N PRO A 257 7.81 -32.48 -15.94
CA PRO A 257 6.98 -33.03 -14.87
C PRO A 257 6.56 -31.97 -13.85
N ASP A 258 5.31 -32.13 -13.43
CA ASP A 258 4.69 -31.50 -12.28
C ASP A 258 5.50 -31.74 -11.01
N ALA A 259 5.65 -30.69 -10.21
CA ALA A 259 5.96 -30.79 -8.79
C ALA A 259 4.78 -30.17 -8.03
N GLU A 260 3.77 -31.02 -7.87
CA GLU A 260 2.80 -30.97 -6.80
C GLU A 260 3.53 -31.44 -5.53
N ASN A 261 3.74 -30.56 -4.55
CA ASN A 261 4.04 -31.01 -3.20
C ASN A 261 3.19 -30.24 -2.19
N LYS A 262 2.65 -31.06 -1.29
CA LYS A 262 1.66 -30.79 -0.26
C LYS A 262 2.15 -29.83 0.81
#